data_AF-A0A9E5S7W3-F1
#
_entry.id   AF-A0A9E5S7W3-F1
#
_cell.length_a   1.000
_cell.length_b   1.000
_cell.length_c   1.000
_cell.angle_alpha   90.00
_cell.angle_beta   90.00
_cell.angle_gamma   90.00
#
_symmetry.space_group_name_H-M   'P 1'
#
loop_
_entity.id
_entity.type
_entity.pdbx_description
1 polymer ?
#
loop_
_entity_poly.entity_id
_entity_poly.type
_entity_poly.pdbx_seq_one_letter_code
_entity_poly.pdbx_strand_id
1 'polypeptide(L)' 'MSVCYIFTGLLLIAISIPLVRGSIKMNPLYGVRIKKAFESEEKWYIINKYGGRRLIFWSIVRFNSLFN' A
#
# COMPACT_ATOMS: atom_id res chain seq x y z
N MET A 1 14.51 18.55 3.01
CA MET A 1 14.66 17.13 2.64
C MET A 1 13.86 16.21 3.57
N SER A 2 14.08 16.23 4.89
CA SER A 2 13.45 15.28 5.85
C SER A 2 11.93 15.35 5.96
N VAL A 3 11.35 16.56 5.91
CA VAL A 3 9.89 16.76 6.01
C VAL A 3 9.14 16.10 4.86
N CYS A 4 9.65 16.18 3.63
CA CYS A 4 9.04 15.54 2.47
C CYS A 4 8.94 14.02 2.65
N TYR A 5 9.96 13.37 3.22
CA TYR A 5 9.95 11.93 3.44
C TYR A 5 8.91 11.47 4.47
N ILE A 6 8.71 12.27 5.52
CA ILE A 6 7.66 12.04 6.53
C ILE A 6 6.28 12.08 5.86
N PHE A 7 6.02 13.13 5.06
CA PHE A 7 4.76 13.25 4.33
C PHE A 7 4.55 12.11 3.33
N THR A 8 5.59 11.72 2.59
CA THR A 8 5.50 10.56 1.69
C THR A 8 5.15 9.28 2.44
N GLY A 9 5.78 9.03 3.60
CA GLY A 9 5.48 7.86 4.42
C GLY A 9 4.03 7.84 4.92
N LEU A 10 3.53 8.96 5.44
CA LEU A 10 2.13 9.08 5.88
C LEU A 10 1.16 8.90 4.71
N LEU A 11 1.46 9.47 3.55
CA LEU A 11 0.65 9.31 2.35
C LEU A 11 0.59 7.84 1.91
N LEU A 12 1.73 7.15 1.87
CA LEU A 12 1.80 5.73 1.50
C LEU A 12 1.02 4.84 2.47
N ILE A 13 1.04 5.15 3.77
CA ILE A 13 0.23 4.46 4.77
C ILE A 13 -1.26 4.72 4.50
N ALA A 14 -1.65 5.98 4.33
CA ALA A 14 -3.05 6.37 4.10
C ALA A 14 -3.65 5.67 2.87
N ILE A 15 -2.94 5.67 1.74
CA ILE A 15 -3.40 4.99 0.52
C ILE A 15 -3.30 3.46 0.61
N SER A 16 -2.64 2.89 1.61
CA SER A 16 -2.58 1.44 1.78
C SER A 16 -3.74 0.91 2.64
N ILE A 17 -4.34 1.74 3.50
CA ILE A 17 -5.41 1.33 4.42
C ILE A 17 -6.62 0.74 3.66
N PRO A 18 -7.18 1.37 2.61
CA PRO A 18 -8.32 0.81 1.88
C PRO A 18 -8.01 -0.54 1.23
N LEU A 19 -6.77 -0.73 0.76
CA LEU A 19 -6.31 -1.98 0.15
C LEU A 19 -6.25 -3.11 1.18
N VAL A 20 -5.75 -2.83 2.39
CA VAL A 20 -5.67 -3.82 3.48
C VAL A 20 -7.06 -4.18 4.02
N ARG A 21 -7.99 -3.22 4.02
CA ARG A 21 -9.38 -3.43 4.44
C ARG A 21 -10.22 -4.17 3.39
N GLY A 22 -9.71 -4.32 2.16
CA GLY A 22 -10.46 -4.94 1.07
C GLY A 22 -11.69 -4.12 0.65
N SER A 23 -11.68 -2.80 0.86
CA SER A 23 -12.83 -1.94 0.56
C SER A 23 -12.86 -1.43 -0.88
N ILE A 24 -11.85 -1.79 -1.69
CA ILE A 24 -11.65 -1.30 -3.05
C ILE A 24 -11.94 -2.42 -4.04
N LYS A 25 -12.97 -2.22 -4.87
CA LYS A 25 -13.30 -3.13 -5.97
C LYS A 25 -12.18 -3.16 -7.01
N MET A 26 -12.11 -4.25 -7.76
CA MET A 26 -11.15 -4.44 -8.85
C MET A 26 -11.27 -3.31 -9.88
N ASN A 27 -10.16 -2.59 -10.11
CA ASN A 27 -10.15 -1.42 -10.99
C ASN A 27 -8.75 -1.18 -11.60
N PRO A 28 -8.65 -0.50 -12.76
CA PRO A 28 -7.38 -0.31 -13.45
C PRO A 28 -6.53 0.88 -12.93
N LEU A 29 -7.04 1.65 -11.96
CA LEU A 29 -6.42 2.91 -11.52
C LEU A 29 -5.69 2.81 -10.18
N TYR A 30 -6.17 1.99 -9.26
CA TYR A 30 -5.75 2.01 -7.86
C TYR A 30 -5.63 0.61 -7.26
N GLY A 31 -4.46 0.35 -6.65
CA GLY A 31 -4.08 -0.94 -6.09
C GLY A 31 -2.81 -1.51 -6.73
N VAL A 32 -2.48 -2.76 -6.40
CA VAL A 32 -1.41 -3.55 -7.02
C VAL A 32 -1.95 -4.14 -8.33
N ARG A 33 -1.50 -3.58 -9.45
CA ARG A 33 -2.05 -3.84 -10.80
C ARG A 33 -1.22 -4.82 -11.61
N ILE A 34 -0.84 -5.93 -11.00
CA ILE A 34 -0.20 -7.04 -11.73
C ILE A 34 -1.27 -7.89 -12.42
N LYS A 35 -0.94 -8.55 -13.53
CA LYS A 35 -1.89 -9.41 -14.28
C LYS A 35 -2.64 -10.38 -13.36
N LYS A 36 -1.93 -10.98 -12.40
CA LYS A 36 -2.49 -11.92 -11.41
C LYS A 36 -3.59 -11.31 -10.51
N ALA A 37 -3.54 -10.00 -10.23
CA ALA A 37 -4.55 -9.32 -9.44
C ALA A 37 -5.87 -9.16 -10.20
N PHE A 38 -5.85 -9.18 -11.54
CA PHE A 38 -7.03 -9.05 -12.39
C PHE A 38 -7.65 -10.39 -12.80
N GLU A 39 -7.09 -11.52 -12.34
CA GLU A 39 -7.61 -12.85 -12.68
C GLU A 39 -8.92 -13.19 -11.95
N SER A 40 -9.17 -12.60 -10.77
CA SER A 40 -10.43 -12.70 -10.03
C SER A 40 -10.52 -11.66 -8.91
N GLU A 41 -11.72 -11.36 -8.41
CA GLU A 41 -11.89 -10.48 -7.24
C GLU A 41 -11.19 -11.03 -5.99
N GLU A 42 -11.19 -12.35 -5.80
CA GLU A 42 -10.47 -12.98 -4.69
C GLU A 42 -8.96 -12.70 -4.76
N LYS A 43 -8.35 -12.91 -5.93
CA LYS A 43 -6.93 -12.60 -6.16
C LYS A 43 -6.64 -11.12 -6.01
N TRP A 44 -7.56 -10.26 -6.48
CA TRP A 44 -7.48 -8.82 -6.27
C TRP A 44 -7.34 -8.49 -4.78
N TYR A 45 -8.23 -8.99 -3.93
CA TYR A 45 -8.20 -8.69 -2.49
C TYR A 45 -6.97 -9.30 -1.79
N ILE A 46 -6.59 -10.55 -2.11
CA ILE A 46 -5.41 -11.20 -1.53
C ILE A 46 -4.14 -10.40 -1.85
N ILE A 47 -3.93 -10.04 -3.12
CA ILE A 47 -2.73 -9.36 -3.59
C ILE A 47 -2.69 -7.92 -3.06
N ASN A 48 -3.80 -7.19 -3.10
CA ASN A 48 -3.87 -5.82 -2.59
C ASN A 48 -3.69 -5.75 -1.08
N LYS A 49 -4.25 -6.70 -0.32
CA LYS A 49 -4.05 -6.78 1.13
C LYS A 49 -2.58 -7.05 1.48
N TYR A 50 -1.93 -7.96 0.75
CA TYR A 50 -0.50 -8.22 0.92
C TYR A 50 0.35 -6.99 0.56
N GLY A 51 0.12 -6.39 -0.62
CA GLY A 51 0.84 -5.21 -1.09
C GLY A 51 0.68 -4.01 -0.15
N GLY A 52 -0.55 -3.72 0.28
CA GLY A 52 -0.84 -2.65 1.25
C GLY A 52 -0.13 -2.86 2.59
N ARG A 53 -0.12 -4.10 3.12
CA ARG A 53 0.63 -4.42 4.36
C ARG A 53 2.13 -4.19 4.20
N ARG A 54 2.72 -4.59 3.07
CA ARG A 54 4.14 -4.36 2.78
C ARG A 54 4.47 -2.87 2.66
N LEU A 55 3.63 -2.09 1.97
CA LEU A 55 3.80 -0.64 1.86
C LEU A 55 3.74 0.06 3.22
N ILE A 56 2.80 -0.31 4.09
CA ILE A 56 2.72 0.22 5.46
C ILE A 56 4.00 -0.12 6.23
N PHE A 57 4.41 -1.39 6.22
CA PHE A 57 5.62 -1.84 6.92
C PHE A 57 6.87 -1.06 6.48
N TRP A 58 7.11 -0.94 5.17
CA TRP A 58 8.26 -0.21 4.64
C TRP A 58 8.21 1.29 4.95
N SER A 59 7.00 1.87 4.98
CA SER A 59 6.82 3.26 5.38
C SER A 59 7.21 3.47 6.85
N ILE A 60 6.84 2.55 7.75
CA ILE A 60 7.23 2.59 9.16
C ILE A 60 8.74 2.37 9.35
N VAL A 61 9.35 1.41 8.64
CA VAL A 61 10.80 1.19 8.68
C VAL A 61 11.56 2.44 8.26
N ARG A 62 11.08 3.15 7.22
CA ARG A 62 11.65 4.42 6.78
C ARG A 62 11.64 5.47 7.90
N PHE A 63 10.56 5.57 8.67
CA PHE A 63 10.48 6.49 9.82
C PHE A 63 11.57 6.19 10.85
N ASN A 64 11.75 4.93 11.25
CA ASN A 64 12.77 4.56 12.24
C ASN A 64 14.20 4.87 11.75
N SER A 65 14.48 4.73 10.45
CA SER A 65 15.79 5.06 9.88
C SER A 65 16.10 6.56 9.78
N LEU A 66 15.12 7.44 10.04
CA LEU A 66 15.29 8.89 9.96
C LEU A 66 15.76 9.51 11.29
N PHE A 67 15.73 8.76 12.38
CA PHE A 67 16.06 9.20 13.74
C PHE A 67 17.26 8.46 14.37
N ASN A 68 17.90 7.56 13.60
CA ASN A 68 19.20 6.95 13.92
C ASN A 68 20.27 7.54 13.02
#